data_AF-A0A8J2WSN0-F1
#
_entry.id   AF-A0A8J2WSN0-F1
#
_cell.length_a   1.000
_cell.length_b   1.000
_cell.length_c   1.000
_cell.angle_alpha   90.00
_cell.angle_beta   90.00
_cell.angle_gamma   90.00
#
_symmetry.space_group_name_H-M   'P 1'
#
loop_
_entity.id
_entity.type
_entity.pdbx_description
1 polymer ?
#
loop_
_entity_poly.entity_id
_entity_poly.type
_entity_poly.pdbx_seq_one_letter_code
_entity_poly.pdbx_strand_id
1 'polypeptide(L)'
;MNVSLAAQVLSKSVANLLHFNRTQDKNKELAYLFRETEGTEEFFRLINDTFDIMNGRCRKYGISRADWEGKKNATCNYLFQRLRELLKHIDDSEYYAADVEDGEKDWVCILDPAPAFASSLTLSTLRVSILSTIDLVDELLDMGFEYVLTGKLNQDCIEV
;
A
#
# COMPACT_ATOMS: atom_id res chain seq x y z
N MET A 1 -21.08 -4.82 4.26
CA MET A 1 -19.61 -4.98 4.36
C MET A 1 -19.07 -3.73 5.06
N ASN A 2 -18.15 -3.83 6.02
CA ASN A 2 -17.70 -2.67 6.81
C ASN A 2 -16.24 -2.32 6.51
N VAL A 3 -16.03 -1.35 5.62
CA VAL A 3 -14.70 -0.88 5.21
C VAL A 3 -13.94 -0.23 6.38
N SER A 4 -14.65 0.35 7.36
CA SER A 4 -14.03 0.96 8.54
C SER A 4 -13.21 -0.05 9.36
N LEU A 5 -13.69 -1.29 9.49
CA LEU A 5 -12.94 -2.33 10.20
C LEU A 5 -11.66 -2.71 9.46
N ALA A 6 -11.72 -2.85 8.12
CA ALA A 6 -10.53 -3.14 7.32
C ALA A 6 -9.49 -2.03 7.42
N ALA A 7 -9.92 -0.76 7.31
CA ALA A 7 -9.05 0.40 7.45
C ALA A 7 -8.41 0.50 8.84
N GLN A 8 -9.14 0.13 9.91
CA GLN A 8 -8.60 0.09 11.27
C GLN A 8 -7.53 -0.98 11.45
N VAL A 9 -7.74 -2.17 10.89
CA VAL A 9 -6.77 -3.28 10.98
C VAL A 9 -5.48 -2.94 10.23
N LEU A 10 -5.60 -2.43 9.01
CA LEU A 10 -4.46 -2.12 8.12
C LEU A 10 -3.91 -0.71 8.35
N SER A 11 -3.96 -0.21 9.58
CA SER A 11 -3.64 1.18 9.89
C SER A 11 -2.20 1.39 10.33
N LYS A 12 -1.74 2.65 10.20
CA LYS A 12 -0.44 3.09 10.72
C LYS A 12 -0.25 2.84 12.22
N SER A 13 -1.31 2.94 13.02
CA SER A 13 -1.22 2.69 14.46
C SER A 13 -0.95 1.22 14.77
N VAL A 14 -1.53 0.29 14.00
CA VAL A 14 -1.25 -1.14 14.14
C VAL A 14 0.17 -1.46 13.70
N ALA A 15 0.66 -0.88 12.60
CA ALA A 15 2.06 -1.01 12.22
C ALA A 15 3.03 -0.51 13.31
N ASN A 16 2.75 0.65 13.90
CA ASN A 16 3.54 1.17 15.03
C ASN A 16 3.49 0.25 16.25
N LEU A 17 2.36 -0.43 16.48
CA LEU A 17 2.22 -1.39 17.57
C LEU A 17 3.08 -2.64 17.33
N LEU A 18 3.12 -3.17 16.10
CA LEU A 18 4.01 -4.27 15.73
C LEU A 18 5.47 -3.89 16.00
N HIS A 19 5.87 -2.71 15.50
CA HIS A 19 7.21 -2.15 15.72
C HIS A 19 7.56 -2.03 17.19
N PHE A 20 6.68 -1.40 17.98
CA PHE A 20 6.92 -1.13 19.38
C PHE A 20 7.05 -2.43 20.18
N ASN A 21 6.14 -3.39 19.97
CA ASN A 21 6.20 -4.66 20.69
C ASN A 21 7.45 -5.46 20.33
N ARG A 22 7.89 -5.44 19.07
CA ARG A 22 9.09 -6.12 18.59
C ARG A 22 10.40 -5.51 19.11
N THR A 23 10.47 -4.18 19.26
CA THR A 23 11.73 -3.46 19.56
C THR A 23 11.91 -3.03 21.01
N GLN A 24 10.90 -3.22 21.86
CA GLN A 24 10.99 -2.82 23.28
C GLN A 24 11.92 -3.72 24.11
N ASP A 25 12.63 -3.12 25.07
CA ASP A 25 13.51 -3.85 26.01
C ASP A 25 12.82 -4.27 27.31
N LYS A 26 11.61 -3.76 27.59
CA LYS A 26 10.93 -3.96 28.88
C LYS A 26 10.38 -5.37 29.07
N ASN A 27 9.85 -5.97 28.00
CA ASN A 27 9.30 -7.32 28.03
C ASN A 27 9.87 -8.14 26.86
N LYS A 28 10.97 -8.85 27.14
CA LYS A 28 11.68 -9.66 26.15
C LYS A 28 10.87 -10.84 25.63
N GLU A 29 9.99 -11.41 26.45
CA GLU A 29 9.10 -12.50 26.03
C GLU A 29 8.09 -11.98 24.99
N LEU A 30 7.48 -10.83 25.24
CA LEU A 30 6.58 -10.19 24.29
C LEU A 30 7.32 -9.76 23.01
N ALA A 31 8.51 -9.20 23.12
CA ALA A 31 9.33 -8.87 21.95
C ALA A 31 9.65 -10.11 21.10
N TYR A 32 9.94 -11.24 21.75
CA TYR A 32 10.16 -12.51 21.07
C TYR A 32 8.91 -13.05 20.37
N LEU A 33 7.71 -12.81 20.90
CA LEU A 33 6.43 -13.17 20.25
C LEU A 33 6.15 -12.34 18.99
N PHE A 34 6.64 -11.10 18.94
CA PHE A 34 6.50 -10.19 17.80
C PHE A 34 7.72 -10.18 16.87
N ARG A 35 8.65 -11.13 17.02
CA ARG A 35 9.76 -11.30 16.07
C ARG A 35 9.22 -11.56 14.66
N GLU A 36 9.96 -11.14 13.63
CA GLU A 36 9.63 -11.40 12.22
C GLU A 36 8.31 -10.73 11.77
N THR A 37 7.83 -9.73 12.51
CA THR A 37 6.65 -8.93 12.12
C THR A 37 7.01 -7.76 11.21
N GLU A 38 8.29 -7.59 10.85
CA GLU A 38 8.81 -6.53 9.97
C GLU A 38 8.04 -6.45 8.65
N GLY A 39 7.86 -7.58 7.96
CA GLY A 39 7.15 -7.60 6.68
C GLY A 39 5.68 -7.18 6.81
N THR A 40 5.01 -7.61 7.88
CA THR A 40 3.62 -7.21 8.18
C THR A 40 3.53 -5.73 8.56
N GLU A 41 4.50 -5.22 9.33
CA GLU A 41 4.62 -3.80 9.67
C GLU A 41 4.75 -2.96 8.40
N GLU A 42 5.66 -3.31 7.50
CA GLU A 42 5.91 -2.61 6.24
C GLU A 42 4.68 -2.64 5.33
N PHE A 43 4.05 -3.81 5.20
CA PHE A 43 2.82 -3.98 4.43
C PHE A 43 1.68 -3.09 4.97
N PHE A 44 1.47 -3.04 6.28
CA PHE A 44 0.41 -2.22 6.88
C PHE A 44 0.66 -0.73 6.65
N ARG A 45 1.93 -0.28 6.73
CA ARG A 45 2.26 1.11 6.38
C ARG A 45 1.99 1.41 4.92
N LEU A 46 2.37 0.50 4.02
CA LEU A 46 2.20 0.69 2.58
C LEU A 46 0.74 0.75 2.15
N ILE A 47 -0.07 -0.17 2.66
CA ILE A 47 -1.52 -0.17 2.40
C ILE A 47 -2.18 1.06 3.02
N ASN A 48 -1.87 1.42 4.26
CA ASN A 48 -2.42 2.62 4.89
C ASN A 48 -2.10 3.87 4.06
N ASP A 49 -0.83 4.08 3.71
CA ASP A 49 -0.41 5.25 2.96
C ASP A 49 -1.07 5.30 1.58
N THR A 50 -1.14 4.17 0.87
CA THR A 50 -1.80 4.09 -0.44
C THR A 50 -3.29 4.39 -0.31
N PHE A 51 -3.96 3.84 0.71
CA PHE A 51 -5.36 4.10 0.97
C PHE A 51 -5.63 5.58 1.26
N ASP A 52 -4.79 6.22 2.08
CA ASP A 52 -4.89 7.65 2.40
C ASP A 52 -4.67 8.52 1.14
N ILE A 53 -3.67 8.17 0.31
CA ILE A 53 -3.40 8.85 -0.98
C ILE A 53 -4.61 8.74 -1.91
N MET A 54 -5.24 7.58 -1.99
CA MET A 54 -6.40 7.33 -2.87
C MET A 54 -7.73 7.82 -2.27
N ASN A 55 -7.74 8.37 -1.05
CA ASN A 55 -8.95 8.82 -0.36
C ASN A 55 -8.81 10.24 0.24
N GLY A 56 -8.10 11.13 -0.45
CA GLY A 56 -7.95 12.53 -0.08
C GLY A 56 -9.25 13.32 -0.21
N ARG A 57 -9.90 13.64 0.91
CA ARG A 57 -11.27 14.22 0.95
C ARG A 57 -11.35 15.74 1.14
N CYS A 58 -10.26 16.40 1.50
CA CYS A 58 -10.22 17.86 1.66
C CYS A 58 -8.88 18.42 1.22
N ARG A 59 -8.78 19.74 1.02
CA ARG A 59 -7.58 20.41 0.50
C ARG A 59 -6.29 20.04 1.23
N LYS A 60 -6.34 19.87 2.56
CA LYS A 60 -5.18 19.44 3.37
C LYS A 60 -4.62 18.08 2.95
N TYR A 61 -5.50 17.19 2.47
CA TYR A 61 -5.17 15.84 2.01
C TYR A 61 -5.28 15.71 0.49
N GLY A 62 -5.45 16.83 -0.22
CA GLY A 62 -5.45 16.86 -1.67
C GLY A 62 -4.01 16.79 -2.19
N ILE A 63 -3.85 16.27 -3.39
CA ILE A 63 -2.54 16.12 -4.02
C ILE A 63 -2.27 17.38 -4.83
N SER A 64 -1.27 18.18 -4.46
CA SER A 64 -0.79 19.30 -5.28
C SER A 64 0.38 18.88 -6.15
N ARG A 65 0.74 19.70 -7.16
CA ARG A 65 1.92 19.44 -7.99
C ARG A 65 3.21 19.34 -7.17
N ALA A 66 3.33 20.15 -6.12
CA ALA A 66 4.50 20.13 -5.24
C ALA A 66 4.63 18.82 -4.45
N ASP A 67 3.50 18.21 -4.07
CA ASP A 67 3.45 16.93 -3.36
C ASP A 67 3.69 15.74 -4.31
N TRP A 68 3.32 15.91 -5.58
CA TRP A 68 3.36 14.86 -6.59
C TRP A 68 4.72 14.74 -7.28
N GLU A 69 5.30 15.84 -7.77
CA GLU A 69 6.51 15.79 -8.62
C GLU A 69 7.83 15.90 -7.85
N GLY A 70 7.79 16.24 -6.56
CA GLY A 70 8.46 17.45 -6.12
C GLY A 70 9.99 17.52 -6.11
N LYS A 71 10.52 18.48 -5.34
CA LYS A 71 11.95 18.86 -5.40
C LYS A 71 12.87 17.65 -5.19
N LYS A 72 13.87 17.53 -6.09
CA LYS A 72 14.90 16.46 -6.22
C LYS A 72 15.67 16.06 -4.94
N ASN A 73 15.36 16.63 -3.78
CA ASN A 73 16.12 16.49 -2.55
C ASN A 73 15.17 16.00 -1.44
N ALA A 74 14.92 14.68 -1.45
CA ALA A 74 14.64 13.81 -0.30
C ALA A 74 13.23 13.68 0.35
N THR A 75 12.13 14.28 -0.13
CA THR A 75 10.79 13.90 0.42
C THR A 75 9.60 14.15 -0.51
N CYS A 76 9.79 14.79 -1.65
CA CYS A 76 8.68 15.41 -2.38
C CYS A 76 8.03 14.55 -3.47
N ASN A 77 8.44 13.29 -3.62
CA ASN A 77 7.77 12.32 -4.51
C ASN A 77 7.16 11.16 -3.70
N TYR A 78 6.97 11.37 -2.39
CA TYR A 78 6.55 10.31 -1.47
C TYR A 78 5.23 9.67 -1.92
N LEU A 79 4.22 10.47 -2.28
CA LEU A 79 2.91 9.94 -2.65
C LEU A 79 2.98 9.03 -3.89
N PHE A 80 3.59 9.53 -4.97
CA PHE A 80 3.79 8.75 -6.19
C PHE A 80 4.65 7.50 -5.94
N GLN A 81 5.71 7.62 -5.13
CA GLN A 81 6.58 6.49 -4.78
C GLN A 81 5.83 5.40 -4.01
N ARG A 82 4.95 5.74 -3.04
CA ARG A 82 4.17 4.74 -2.30
C ARG A 82 3.21 3.98 -3.21
N LEU A 83 2.56 4.66 -4.15
CA LEU A 83 1.71 4.01 -5.16
C LEU A 83 2.53 3.05 -6.05
N ARG A 84 3.71 3.47 -6.50
CA ARG A 84 4.62 2.63 -7.32
C ARG A 84 5.22 1.46 -6.55
N GLU A 85 5.49 1.65 -5.27
CA GLU A 85 5.96 0.59 -4.37
C GLU A 85 4.90 -0.48 -4.19
N LEU A 86 3.63 -0.10 -3.99
CA LEU A 86 2.54 -1.08 -3.95
C LEU A 86 2.36 -1.81 -5.28
N LEU A 87 2.46 -1.10 -6.42
CA LEU A 87 2.43 -1.75 -7.74
C LEU A 87 3.52 -2.82 -7.87
N LYS A 88 4.75 -2.50 -7.45
CA LYS A 88 5.85 -3.46 -7.46
C LYS A 88 5.52 -4.69 -6.61
N HIS A 89 4.98 -4.51 -5.40
CA HIS A 89 4.60 -5.63 -4.54
C HIS A 89 3.44 -6.47 -5.09
N ILE A 90 2.53 -5.87 -5.85
CA ILE A 90 1.50 -6.62 -6.59
C ILE A 90 2.15 -7.50 -7.65
N ASP A 91 3.06 -6.95 -8.46
CA ASP A 91 3.77 -7.69 -9.51
C ASP A 91 4.66 -8.81 -8.92
N ASP A 92 5.43 -8.50 -7.86
CA ASP A 92 6.25 -9.48 -7.14
C ASP A 92 5.37 -10.61 -6.58
N SER A 93 4.21 -10.29 -5.98
CA SER A 93 3.31 -11.30 -5.41
C SER A 93 2.68 -12.23 -6.46
N GLU A 94 2.38 -11.73 -7.65
CA GLU A 94 1.88 -12.57 -8.75
C GLU A 94 3.01 -13.43 -9.34
N TYR A 95 4.21 -12.86 -9.51
CA TYR A 95 5.39 -13.57 -9.98
C TYR A 95 5.73 -14.76 -9.09
N TYR A 96 5.86 -14.54 -7.78
CA TYR A 96 6.17 -15.61 -6.83
C TYR A 96 5.08 -16.67 -6.74
N ALA A 97 3.82 -16.33 -7.01
CA ALA A 97 2.73 -17.30 -7.02
C ALA A 97 2.70 -18.13 -8.32
N ALA A 98 3.09 -17.56 -9.47
CA ALA A 98 3.15 -18.26 -10.75
C ALA A 98 4.29 -19.30 -10.79
N ASP A 99 5.45 -18.99 -10.20
CA ASP A 99 6.58 -19.93 -10.08
C ASP A 99 6.23 -21.19 -9.27
N VAL A 100 5.14 -21.16 -8.48
CA VAL A 100 4.61 -22.33 -7.76
C VAL A 100 3.87 -23.30 -8.69
N GLU A 101 3.21 -22.78 -9.72
CA GLU A 101 2.31 -23.56 -10.58
C GLU A 101 3.07 -24.36 -11.66
N ASP A 102 4.24 -23.90 -12.10
CA ASP A 102 4.95 -24.45 -13.27
C ASP A 102 5.97 -25.57 -12.97
N GLY A 103 6.08 -25.99 -11.70
CA GLY A 103 6.59 -27.32 -11.34
C GLY A 103 7.99 -27.71 -11.84
N GLU A 104 9.04 -27.15 -11.24
CA GLU A 104 10.32 -27.86 -11.09
C GLU A 104 10.88 -27.61 -9.68
N LYS A 105 10.65 -28.56 -8.76
CA LYS A 105 11.18 -28.52 -7.39
C LYS A 105 12.68 -28.82 -7.40
N ASP A 106 13.48 -27.89 -7.90
CA ASP A 106 14.92 -27.95 -7.75
C ASP A 106 15.29 -27.31 -6.39
N TRP A 107 15.65 -28.21 -5.46
CA TRP A 107 16.16 -28.12 -4.09
C TRP A 107 16.78 -26.82 -3.51
N VAL A 108 16.28 -25.60 -3.75
CA VAL A 108 16.76 -24.41 -3.02
C VAL A 108 15.66 -23.39 -2.75
N CYS A 109 14.77 -23.71 -1.79
CA CYS A 109 14.31 -22.83 -0.69
C CYS A 109 13.26 -23.57 0.14
N ILE A 110 13.53 -23.80 1.43
CA ILE A 110 12.65 -24.49 2.40
C ILE A 110 11.60 -23.50 2.96
N LEU A 111 11.08 -22.62 2.12
CA LEU A 111 9.92 -21.80 2.43
C LEU A 111 8.84 -22.31 1.50
N ASP A 112 7.78 -22.88 2.07
CA ASP A 112 6.62 -23.36 1.33
C ASP A 112 6.22 -22.31 0.28
N PRO A 113 5.86 -22.73 -0.95
CA PRO A 113 5.38 -21.81 -1.95
C PRO A 113 4.20 -21.00 -1.38
N ALA A 114 4.43 -19.71 -1.16
CA ALA A 114 3.44 -18.85 -0.56
C ALA A 114 2.45 -18.42 -1.65
N PRO A 115 1.14 -18.64 -1.48
CA PRO A 115 0.16 -18.09 -2.42
C PRO A 115 0.27 -16.56 -2.42
N ALA A 116 -0.14 -15.94 -3.54
CA ALA A 116 -0.25 -14.49 -3.60
C ALA A 116 -1.10 -13.96 -2.43
N PHE A 117 -0.79 -12.76 -1.93
CA PHE A 117 -1.43 -12.24 -0.71
C PHE A 117 -2.93 -11.94 -0.88
N ALA A 118 -3.40 -11.85 -2.13
CA ALA A 118 -4.80 -11.69 -2.49
C ALA A 118 -5.12 -12.45 -3.78
N SER A 119 -6.40 -12.56 -4.12
CA SER A 119 -6.82 -13.20 -5.38
C SER A 119 -6.30 -12.44 -6.61
N SER A 120 -6.08 -13.14 -7.72
CA SER A 120 -5.67 -12.54 -9.00
C SER A 120 -6.60 -11.40 -9.45
N LEU A 121 -7.91 -11.56 -9.24
CA LEU A 121 -8.89 -10.50 -9.51
C LEU A 121 -8.66 -9.27 -8.63
N THR A 122 -8.40 -9.46 -7.33
CA THR A 122 -8.09 -8.37 -6.41
C THR A 122 -6.82 -7.63 -6.82
N LEU A 123 -5.75 -8.37 -7.12
CA LEU A 123 -4.45 -7.82 -7.53
C LEU A 123 -4.55 -7.06 -8.85
N SER A 124 -5.19 -7.65 -9.86
CA SER A 124 -5.44 -6.98 -11.14
C SER A 124 -6.29 -5.72 -10.98
N THR A 125 -7.34 -5.75 -10.15
CA THR A 125 -8.21 -4.59 -9.95
C THR A 125 -7.45 -3.48 -9.21
N LEU A 126 -6.70 -3.83 -8.16
CA LEU A 126 -5.88 -2.89 -7.41
C LEU A 126 -4.82 -2.22 -8.30
N ARG A 127 -4.16 -2.99 -9.17
CA ARG A 127 -3.21 -2.48 -10.17
C ARG A 127 -3.87 -1.43 -11.07
N VAL A 128 -5.04 -1.74 -11.64
CA VAL A 128 -5.79 -0.81 -12.50
C VAL A 128 -6.20 0.44 -11.73
N SER A 129 -6.68 0.31 -10.49
CA SER A 129 -7.09 1.45 -9.66
C SER A 129 -5.92 2.38 -9.35
N ILE A 130 -4.75 1.83 -9.02
CA ILE A 130 -3.55 2.61 -8.71
C ILE A 130 -3.05 3.33 -9.97
N LEU A 131 -2.89 2.61 -11.08
CA LEU A 131 -2.46 3.20 -12.36
C LEU A 131 -3.42 4.31 -12.82
N SER A 132 -4.73 4.06 -12.77
CA SER A 132 -5.73 5.07 -13.14
C SER A 132 -5.68 6.30 -12.23
N THR A 133 -5.40 6.11 -10.94
CA THR A 133 -5.24 7.23 -10.00
C THR A 133 -4.00 8.05 -10.35
N ILE A 134 -2.88 7.39 -10.67
CA ILE A 134 -1.66 8.07 -11.12
C ILE A 134 -1.94 8.91 -12.36
N ASP A 135 -2.46 8.29 -13.41
CA ASP A 135 -2.69 8.93 -14.71
C ASP A 135 -3.65 10.12 -14.57
N LEU A 136 -4.75 9.95 -13.80
CA LEU A 136 -5.73 11.02 -13.62
C LEU A 136 -5.20 12.18 -12.78
N VAL A 137 -4.41 11.89 -11.73
CA VAL A 137 -3.78 12.94 -10.92
C VAL A 137 -2.79 13.73 -11.76
N ASP A 138 -1.98 13.06 -12.59
CA ASP A 138 -1.05 13.73 -13.50
C ASP A 138 -1.79 14.63 -14.50
N GLU A 139 -2.79 14.10 -15.20
CA GLU A 139 -3.55 14.85 -16.20
C GLU A 139 -4.26 16.09 -15.59
N LEU A 140 -4.89 15.92 -14.41
CA LEU A 140 -5.55 17.03 -13.73
C LEU A 140 -4.55 18.11 -13.29
N LEU A 141 -3.38 17.73 -12.79
CA LEU A 141 -2.37 18.70 -12.39
C LEU A 141 -1.76 19.41 -13.61
N ASP A 142 -1.56 18.71 -14.72
CA ASP A 142 -1.06 19.29 -15.99
C ASP A 142 -2.05 20.26 -16.63
N MET A 143 -3.36 20.04 -16.45
CA MET A 143 -4.41 21.00 -16.82
C MET A 143 -4.43 22.27 -15.95
N GLY A 144 -3.60 22.34 -14.90
CA GLY A 144 -3.46 23.52 -14.05
C GLY A 144 -4.38 23.56 -12.83
N PHE A 145 -4.98 22.43 -12.43
CA PHE A 145 -5.69 22.34 -11.16
C PHE A 145 -4.70 22.48 -9.99
N GLU A 146 -5.05 23.29 -8.98
CA GLU A 146 -4.17 23.54 -7.83
C GLU A 146 -3.90 22.26 -7.01
N TYR A 147 -4.93 21.42 -6.88
CA TYR A 147 -4.87 20.14 -6.19
C TYR A 147 -5.95 19.19 -6.67
N VAL A 148 -5.75 17.89 -6.45
CA VAL A 148 -6.69 16.81 -6.79
C VAL A 148 -7.21 16.15 -5.52
N LEU A 149 -8.53 15.95 -5.43
CA LEU A 149 -9.18 15.23 -4.33
C LEU A 149 -9.50 13.79 -4.78
N THR A 150 -8.59 12.87 -4.51
CA THR A 150 -8.72 11.45 -4.89
C THR A 150 -9.91 10.76 -4.23
N GLY A 151 -10.38 11.23 -3.07
CA GLY A 151 -11.62 10.76 -2.45
C GLY A 151 -12.89 11.12 -3.24
N LYS A 152 -12.79 11.84 -4.36
CA LYS A 152 -13.88 12.06 -5.32
C LYS A 152 -13.85 11.07 -6.50
N LEU A 153 -12.87 10.18 -6.55
CA LEU A 153 -12.70 9.20 -7.62
C LEU A 153 -13.34 7.84 -7.29
N ASN A 154 -13.85 7.68 -6.06
CA ASN A 154 -14.50 6.46 -5.60
C ASN A 154 -16.03 6.54 -5.66
N GLN A 155 -16.70 5.39 -5.48
CA GLN A 155 -18.16 5.29 -5.53
C GLN A 155 -18.85 5.52 -4.18
N ASP A 156 -18.13 5.99 -3.15
CA ASP A 156 -18.66 6.20 -1.79
C ASP A 156 -19.89 7.13 -1.78
N CYS A 157 -19.98 8.07 -2.72
CA CYS A 157 -21.13 8.99 -2.82
C CYS A 157 -22.40 8.34 -3.39
N ILE A 158 -22.30 7.13 -3.95
CA ILE A 158 -23.40 6.38 -4.58
C ILE A 158 -23.83 5.22 -3.68
N GLU A 159 -22.90 4.68 -2.87
CA GLU A 159 -23.19 3.68 -1.83
C GLU A 159 -23.86 4.35 -0.61
N VAL A 160 -25.19 4.41 -0.60
CA VAL A 160 -26.01 4.90 0.53
C VAL A 160 -26.65 3.74 1.29
#